data_AF-A0A2N6ADV4-F1
#
_entry.id   AF-A0A2N6ADV4-F1
#
_cell.length_a   1.000
_cell.length_b   1.000
_cell.length_c   1.000
_cell.angle_alpha   90.00
_cell.angle_beta   90.00
_cell.angle_gamma   90.00
#
_symmetry.space_group_name_H-M   'P 1'
#
loop_
_entity.id
_entity.type
_entity.pdbx_description
1 polymer ?
#
loop_
_entity_poly.entity_id
_entity_poly.type
_entity_poly.pdbx_seq_one_letter_code
_entity_poly.pdbx_strand_id
1 'polypeptide(L)'
;MKRMLFVCIAAGFVLSLWTSWAIAQDYVGSSRCMTCHNSVNPNTGYNIWEEYMKTGHPYKLNAVSGGSPMYPDNTSPGVPAPPPGTDWSEFVYVIGGYGWKARFIKADGKIFTTTEEAQYNLETQGWVAYHYQEDKAYNESCFQCHTTGNSPDGSWNAQTADLGTFSEPGVRCEGCHGPGSDHVANPSGVKLPNQGRDLTHERCGDCHQRGGRTNAIPASGGYIKHHEQFNEMMASKHGTGLLCGTCHDTHIAGRYPEAAGEGLKAITKECSSCHPDHKIYVNGMEKNIDCIDCHMSMASKSAVGKQKGNGWEGDVKTHIFKINTDAVTKDAMFTEDGSAVALDNDGLAAVTLDFACLGCHQSKDVTWASTYAKDIHTNGIRTMPDYVGSQRCKTCHDNVNANTGYNIYEEYMKTGHPYKLNAVNGGPPTFPANTSPGVPAPPPGTEWSEFVYVIGGYGWKARF
;
A
#
# COMPACT_ATOMS: atom_id res chain seq x y z
N MET A 1 -10.90 99.12 -21.74
CA MET A 1 -10.42 98.64 -20.43
C MET A 1 -11.39 97.59 -19.90
N LYS A 2 -10.95 96.34 -19.81
CA LYS A 2 -11.22 95.33 -18.75
C LYS A 2 -11.04 93.93 -19.34
N ARG A 3 -9.95 93.30 -18.92
CA ARG A 3 -9.66 91.87 -19.08
C ARG A 3 -10.66 91.08 -18.22
N MET A 4 -11.24 90.01 -18.74
CA MET A 4 -11.84 88.95 -17.91
C MET A 4 -11.23 87.61 -18.29
N LEU A 5 -10.67 87.00 -17.26
CA LEU A 5 -9.95 85.74 -17.21
C LEU A 5 -10.90 84.56 -17.43
N PHE A 6 -10.48 83.60 -18.25
CA PHE A 6 -11.03 82.24 -18.24
C PHE A 6 -10.55 81.52 -16.98
N VAL A 7 -11.48 81.04 -16.16
CA VAL A 7 -11.20 80.15 -15.02
C VAL A 7 -11.42 78.72 -15.49
N CYS A 8 -10.33 77.97 -15.67
CA CYS A 8 -10.36 76.52 -15.84
C CYS A 8 -10.61 75.86 -14.48
N ILE A 9 -11.75 75.19 -14.33
CA ILE A 9 -12.04 74.33 -13.17
C ILE A 9 -11.31 72.99 -13.40
N ALA A 10 -10.20 72.79 -12.70
CA ALA A 10 -9.55 71.49 -12.59
C ALA A 10 -10.28 70.67 -11.52
N ALA A 11 -11.06 69.68 -11.95
CA ALA A 11 -11.61 68.66 -11.05
C ALA A 11 -10.50 67.67 -10.70
N GLY A 12 -9.92 67.82 -9.50
CA GLY A 12 -8.97 66.85 -8.95
C GLY A 12 -9.69 65.57 -8.54
N PHE A 13 -9.52 64.51 -9.34
CA PHE A 13 -9.81 63.14 -8.93
C PHE A 13 -8.70 62.67 -7.97
N VAL A 14 -8.96 62.76 -6.66
CA VAL A 14 -8.13 62.09 -5.66
C VAL A 14 -8.54 60.62 -5.64
N LEU A 15 -7.85 59.80 -6.43
CA LEU A 15 -7.88 58.34 -6.29
C LEU A 15 -7.20 57.98 -4.97
N SER A 16 -8.00 57.83 -3.90
CA SER A 16 -7.54 57.22 -2.67
C SER A 16 -7.30 55.72 -2.93
N LEU A 17 -6.07 55.37 -3.26
CA LEU A 17 -5.58 54.00 -3.24
C LEU A 17 -5.51 53.55 -1.78
N TRP A 18 -6.63 53.05 -1.26
CA TRP A 18 -6.63 52.23 -0.04
C TRP A 18 -6.05 50.88 -0.46
N THR A 19 -4.74 50.75 -0.39
CA THR A 19 -4.10 49.44 -0.39
C THR A 19 -4.56 48.74 0.87
N SER A 20 -5.52 47.82 0.76
CA SER A 20 -5.85 46.87 1.82
C SER A 20 -4.61 46.01 2.04
N TRP A 21 -3.83 46.34 3.06
CA TRP A 21 -2.83 45.42 3.60
C TRP A 21 -3.63 44.25 4.20
N ALA A 22 -3.78 43.17 3.45
CA ALA A 22 -4.22 41.92 4.03
C ALA A 22 -3.12 41.48 4.99
N ILE A 23 -3.34 41.63 6.30
CA ILE A 23 -2.47 41.04 7.31
C ILE A 23 -2.61 39.53 7.15
N ALA A 24 -1.50 38.84 6.91
CA ALA A 24 -1.47 37.38 6.91
C ALA A 24 -1.82 36.88 8.32
N GLN A 25 -2.69 35.86 8.41
CA GLN A 25 -3.05 35.25 9.69
C GLN A 25 -1.85 34.56 10.34
N ASP A 26 -1.77 34.63 11.67
CA ASP A 26 -0.79 33.92 12.48
C ASP A 26 -1.25 32.49 12.84
N TYR A 27 -0.28 31.59 12.98
CA TYR A 27 -0.46 30.26 13.57
C TYR A 27 -0.67 30.38 15.08
N VAL A 28 -1.75 29.79 15.60
CA VAL A 28 -2.12 29.86 17.01
C VAL A 28 -1.73 28.62 17.83
N GLY A 29 -1.39 27.54 17.14
CA GLY A 29 -1.02 26.25 17.71
C GLY A 29 -2.21 25.36 18.08
N SER A 30 -1.99 24.05 17.96
CA SER A 30 -2.98 22.99 18.20
C SER A 30 -3.61 23.00 19.60
N SER A 31 -2.87 23.46 20.61
CA SER A 31 -3.40 23.63 21.97
C SER A 31 -4.58 24.62 22.03
N ARG A 32 -4.61 25.63 21.16
CA ARG A 32 -5.76 26.56 21.04
C ARG A 32 -6.93 25.91 20.30
N CYS A 33 -6.66 25.07 19.30
CA CYS A 33 -7.71 24.31 18.63
C CYS A 33 -8.40 23.35 19.62
N MET A 34 -7.61 22.68 20.47
CA MET A 34 -8.10 21.73 21.48
C MET A 34 -9.14 22.35 22.43
N THR A 35 -9.00 23.64 22.79
CA THR A 35 -9.94 24.25 23.77
C THR A 35 -11.39 24.29 23.28
N CYS A 36 -11.61 24.25 21.96
CA CYS A 36 -12.93 24.28 21.35
C CYS A 36 -13.30 22.95 20.64
N HIS A 37 -12.31 22.25 20.09
CA HIS A 37 -12.50 21.04 19.27
C HIS A 37 -12.24 19.72 20.02
N ASN A 38 -12.10 19.74 21.34
CA ASN A 38 -12.01 18.56 22.19
C ASN A 38 -13.38 18.14 22.76
N SER A 39 -14.38 18.09 21.89
CA SER A 39 -15.71 17.59 22.18
C SER A 39 -16.30 16.98 20.92
N VAL A 40 -17.36 16.19 21.06
CA VAL A 40 -18.05 15.57 19.93
C VAL A 40 -18.54 16.65 18.96
N ASN A 41 -18.00 16.64 17.75
CA ASN A 41 -18.37 17.58 16.72
C ASN A 41 -19.71 17.15 16.09
N PRO A 42 -20.71 18.03 15.99
CA PRO A 42 -22.03 17.66 15.47
C PRO A 42 -22.03 17.28 13.98
N ASN A 43 -21.03 17.72 13.20
CA ASN A 43 -20.94 17.40 11.78
C ASN A 43 -20.28 16.04 11.52
N THR A 44 -19.30 15.65 12.35
CA THR A 44 -18.57 14.38 12.17
C THR A 44 -19.09 13.27 13.07
N GLY A 45 -19.77 13.61 14.17
CA GLY A 45 -20.30 12.65 15.14
C GLY A 45 -19.29 12.11 16.14
N TYR A 46 -18.04 12.60 16.13
CA TYR A 46 -16.98 12.17 17.05
C TYR A 46 -16.12 13.35 17.54
N ASN A 47 -15.31 13.12 18.58
CA ASN A 47 -14.37 14.11 19.08
C ASN A 47 -13.14 14.19 18.16
N ILE A 48 -13.07 15.24 17.34
CA ILE A 48 -12.02 15.41 16.32
C ILE A 48 -10.63 15.44 16.95
N TRP A 49 -10.46 16.16 18.07
CA TRP A 49 -9.17 16.23 18.74
C TRP A 49 -8.71 14.84 19.21
N GLU A 50 -9.59 14.13 19.91
CA GLU A 50 -9.27 12.81 20.45
C GLU A 50 -8.84 11.83 19.36
N GLU A 51 -9.60 11.75 18.27
CA GLU A 51 -9.29 10.81 17.19
C GLU A 51 -8.08 11.24 16.36
N TYR A 52 -7.93 12.53 16.07
CA TYR A 52 -6.79 13.02 15.29
C TYR A 52 -5.47 12.79 16.02
N MET A 53 -5.47 12.92 17.34
CA MET A 53 -4.31 12.62 18.17
C MET A 53 -3.97 11.13 18.21
N LYS A 54 -4.79 10.22 17.65
CA LYS A 54 -4.47 8.80 17.43
C LYS A 54 -3.97 8.52 16.01
N THR A 55 -3.72 9.55 15.21
CA THR A 55 -3.12 9.42 13.87
C THR A 55 -1.61 9.60 13.93
N GLY A 56 -0.87 9.22 12.88
CA GLY A 56 0.57 9.43 12.83
C GLY A 56 1.02 10.86 12.50
N HIS A 57 0.12 11.75 12.06
CA HIS A 57 0.46 13.12 11.63
C HIS A 57 1.02 14.00 12.75
N PRO A 58 0.40 14.07 13.94
CA PRO A 58 0.96 14.78 15.10
C PRO A 58 2.34 14.31 15.52
N TYR A 59 2.70 13.08 15.16
CA TYR A 59 3.92 12.38 15.61
C TYR A 59 4.94 12.17 14.49
N LYS A 60 4.88 12.98 13.41
CA LYS A 60 5.95 13.01 12.40
C LYS A 60 7.27 13.58 12.95
N LEU A 61 7.19 14.45 13.95
CA LEU A 61 8.33 14.97 14.70
C LEU A 61 7.97 15.02 16.19
N ASN A 62 8.78 14.39 17.03
CA ASN A 62 8.48 14.18 18.45
C ASN A 62 9.62 14.71 19.32
N ALA A 63 9.33 15.63 20.22
CA ALA A 63 10.32 16.16 21.15
C ALA A 63 10.85 15.05 22.07
N VAL A 64 12.15 15.09 22.32
CA VAL A 64 12.83 14.21 23.29
C VAL A 64 13.11 15.02 24.55
N SER A 65 12.71 14.48 25.70
CA SER A 65 12.92 15.10 27.00
C SER A 65 13.52 14.09 27.98
N GLY A 66 14.73 13.61 27.66
CA GLY A 66 15.48 12.65 28.49
C GLY A 66 14.98 11.20 28.42
N GLY A 67 14.08 10.89 27.48
CA GLY A 67 13.54 9.55 27.28
C GLY A 67 12.83 9.40 25.94
N SER A 68 12.37 8.18 25.66
CA SER A 68 11.65 7.87 24.42
C SER A 68 10.35 8.68 24.31
N PRO A 69 9.99 9.17 23.11
CA PRO A 69 8.69 9.78 22.89
C PRO A 69 7.52 8.85 23.24
N MET A 70 6.48 9.41 23.84
CA MET A 70 5.24 8.70 24.15
C MET A 70 4.22 8.88 23.02
N TYR A 71 3.47 7.81 22.76
CA TYR A 71 2.39 7.78 21.77
C TYR A 71 1.08 7.40 22.48
N PRO A 72 -0.09 7.69 21.88
CA PRO A 72 -1.37 7.30 22.44
C PRO A 72 -1.47 5.78 22.62
N ASP A 73 -2.27 5.36 23.59
CA ASP A 73 -2.54 3.95 23.84
C ASP A 73 -3.08 3.25 22.58
N ASN A 74 -2.72 1.97 22.41
CA ASN A 74 -3.12 1.12 21.29
C ASN A 74 -2.65 1.59 19.89
N THR A 75 -1.66 2.49 19.83
CA THR A 75 -1.11 2.96 18.55
C THR A 75 0.28 2.37 18.26
N SER A 76 1.34 3.14 18.50
CA SER A 76 2.71 2.79 18.20
C SER A 76 3.35 1.97 19.34
N PRO A 77 4.14 0.93 19.03
CA PRO A 77 5.05 0.32 20.01
C PRO A 77 6.19 1.27 20.43
N GLY A 78 6.37 2.38 19.71
CA GLY A 78 7.39 3.38 19.94
C GLY A 78 8.80 2.90 19.61
N VAL A 79 9.77 3.67 20.12
CA VAL A 79 11.19 3.37 19.97
C VAL A 79 11.73 2.98 21.35
N PRO A 80 12.16 1.74 21.58
CA PRO A 80 12.47 1.28 22.93
C PRO A 80 13.76 1.88 23.51
N ALA A 81 14.70 2.30 22.66
CA ALA A 81 16.01 2.81 23.05
C ALA A 81 16.54 3.82 22.01
N PRO A 82 17.47 4.72 22.38
CA PRO A 82 18.16 5.55 21.41
C PRO A 82 19.13 4.68 20.56
N PRO A 83 19.75 5.22 19.51
CA PRO A 83 20.78 4.53 18.75
C PRO A 83 21.84 3.84 19.65
N PRO A 84 22.29 2.62 19.32
CA PRO A 84 23.30 1.92 20.10
C PRO A 84 24.54 2.77 20.38
N GLY A 85 25.00 2.77 21.63
CA GLY A 85 26.15 3.57 22.06
C GLY A 85 25.87 5.06 22.28
N THR A 86 24.61 5.48 22.22
CA THR A 86 24.18 6.86 22.51
C THR A 86 23.20 6.91 23.68
N ASP A 87 22.94 8.12 24.20
CA ASP A 87 21.94 8.38 25.23
C ASP A 87 20.81 9.29 24.70
N TRP A 88 19.60 9.19 25.27
CA TRP A 88 18.47 10.06 24.89
C TRP A 88 18.80 11.55 25.05
N SER A 89 19.66 11.92 26.00
CA SER A 89 20.10 13.31 26.20
C SER A 89 20.87 13.90 25.02
N GLU A 90 21.36 13.08 24.09
CA GLU A 90 22.04 13.55 22.87
C GLU A 90 21.06 14.05 21.80
N PHE A 91 19.77 13.73 21.94
CA PHE A 91 18.75 14.01 20.94
C PHE A 91 17.71 14.99 21.46
N VAL A 92 17.27 15.88 20.57
CA VAL A 92 16.21 16.86 20.84
C VAL A 92 14.89 16.45 20.19
N TYR A 93 14.96 15.65 19.12
CA TYR A 93 13.77 15.16 18.42
C TYR A 93 13.97 13.75 17.85
N VAL A 94 12.86 13.02 17.76
CA VAL A 94 12.71 11.81 16.93
C VAL A 94 11.82 12.14 15.73
N ILE A 95 12.33 11.87 14.53
CA ILE A 95 11.57 11.92 13.28
C ILE A 95 10.87 10.58 13.09
N GLY A 96 9.53 10.58 12.99
CA GLY A 96 8.74 9.36 12.91
C GLY A 96 8.68 8.62 14.24
N GLY A 97 8.84 7.29 14.24
CA GLY A 97 8.68 6.43 15.42
C GLY A 97 7.24 6.03 15.72
N TYR A 98 6.29 6.47 14.89
CA TYR A 98 4.88 6.09 15.01
C TYR A 98 4.53 4.78 14.30
N GLY A 99 4.85 4.65 13.00
CA GLY A 99 4.27 3.56 12.18
C GLY A 99 5.25 2.62 11.49
N TRP A 100 6.47 3.07 11.19
CA TRP A 100 7.40 2.36 10.29
C TRP A 100 8.86 2.44 10.75
N LYS A 101 9.37 3.65 10.97
CA LYS A 101 10.77 3.90 11.30
C LYS A 101 10.95 5.16 12.14
N ALA A 102 12.05 5.22 12.87
CA ALA A 102 12.49 6.38 13.64
C ALA A 102 13.90 6.80 13.26
N ARG A 103 14.15 8.10 13.27
CA ARG A 103 15.47 8.74 13.10
C ARG A 103 15.61 9.84 14.14
N PHE A 104 16.83 10.32 14.39
CA PHE A 104 17.12 11.12 15.56
C PHE A 104 17.80 12.42 15.17
N ILE A 105 17.44 13.52 15.82
CA ILE A 105 18.03 14.84 15.61
C ILE A 105 18.80 15.22 16.86
N LYS A 106 20.07 15.56 16.70
CA LYS A 106 20.99 15.97 17.75
C LYS A 106 20.75 17.42 18.17
N ALA A 107 21.33 17.80 19.31
CA ALA A 107 21.23 19.16 19.86
C ALA A 107 21.70 20.28 18.92
N ASP A 108 22.60 19.97 17.97
CA ASP A 108 23.08 20.90 16.93
C ASP A 108 22.12 21.01 15.73
N GLY A 109 20.96 20.36 15.77
CA GLY A 109 19.97 20.38 14.68
C GLY A 109 20.30 19.47 13.50
N LYS A 110 21.33 18.62 13.61
CA LYS A 110 21.68 17.63 12.58
C LYS A 110 21.00 16.29 12.84
N ILE A 111 20.68 15.58 11.76
CA ILE A 111 20.18 14.22 11.83
C ILE A 111 21.35 13.28 12.13
N PHE A 112 21.15 12.36 13.07
CA PHE A 112 22.13 11.35 13.43
C PHE A 112 22.31 10.35 12.29
N THR A 113 23.53 10.27 11.78
CA THR A 113 23.95 9.46 10.63
C THR A 113 25.32 8.81 10.84
N THR A 114 25.89 8.92 12.04
CA THR A 114 27.32 8.63 12.29
C THR A 114 27.65 7.15 12.43
N THR A 115 26.65 6.30 12.63
CA THR A 115 26.81 4.83 12.74
C THR A 115 25.93 4.11 11.72
N GLU A 116 26.17 2.81 11.53
CA GLU A 116 25.29 1.96 10.72
C GLU A 116 23.97 1.65 11.43
N GLU A 117 23.78 2.16 12.65
CA GLU A 117 22.60 1.99 13.49
C GLU A 117 21.87 3.34 13.70
N ALA A 118 21.68 4.09 12.61
CA ALA A 118 21.11 5.45 12.64
C ALA A 118 19.57 5.51 12.49
N GLN A 119 18.94 4.45 11.99
CA GLN A 119 17.49 4.35 11.84
C GLN A 119 16.98 3.08 12.51
N TYR A 120 15.91 3.21 13.30
CA TYR A 120 15.21 2.08 13.89
C TYR A 120 13.98 1.73 13.04
N ASN A 121 13.86 0.47 12.61
CA ASN A 121 12.70 -0.03 11.89
C ASN A 121 11.75 -0.74 12.89
N LEU A 122 10.51 -0.25 12.99
CA LEU A 122 9.54 -0.74 13.98
C LEU A 122 9.09 -2.18 13.69
N GLU A 123 8.93 -2.55 12.42
CA GLU A 123 8.50 -3.90 12.02
C GLU A 123 9.52 -4.96 12.42
N THR A 124 10.80 -4.73 12.14
CA THR A 124 11.88 -5.70 12.40
C THR A 124 12.51 -5.54 13.78
N GLN A 125 12.15 -4.47 14.51
CA GLN A 125 12.80 -4.06 15.75
C GLN A 125 14.33 -3.92 15.63
N GLY A 126 14.79 -3.59 14.41
CA GLY A 126 16.21 -3.62 14.05
C GLY A 126 16.73 -2.24 13.68
N TRP A 127 18.02 -2.04 13.90
CA TRP A 127 18.75 -0.85 13.51
C TRP A 127 19.37 -1.03 12.13
N VAL A 128 19.31 0.01 11.30
CA VAL A 128 19.89 0.05 9.96
C VAL A 128 20.52 1.40 9.66
N ALA A 129 21.40 1.43 8.67
CA ALA A 129 22.10 2.64 8.27
C ALA A 129 21.13 3.63 7.62
N TYR A 130 21.39 4.92 7.85
CA TYR A 130 20.68 6.01 7.19
C TYR A 130 21.67 7.12 6.87
N HIS A 131 21.92 7.36 5.57
CA HIS A 131 22.87 8.37 5.10
C HIS A 131 24.21 8.32 5.84
N TYR A 132 24.76 7.11 5.99
CA TYR A 132 25.92 6.85 6.84
C TYR A 132 27.08 7.80 6.54
N GLN A 133 27.58 8.46 7.59
CA GLN A 133 28.65 9.48 7.56
C GLN A 133 28.33 10.77 6.78
N GLU A 134 27.09 10.97 6.33
CA GLU A 134 26.70 12.25 5.71
C GLU A 134 26.36 13.30 6.78
N ASP A 135 26.86 14.52 6.59
CA ASP A 135 26.47 15.66 7.40
C ASP A 135 25.10 16.21 6.94
N LYS A 136 24.04 15.85 7.66
CA LYS A 136 22.66 16.10 7.22
C LYS A 136 21.91 16.99 8.21
N ALA A 137 21.71 18.25 7.84
CA ALA A 137 20.90 19.19 8.62
C ALA A 137 19.40 18.83 8.60
N TYR A 138 18.72 19.01 9.74
CA TYR A 138 17.26 19.00 9.78
C TYR A 138 16.75 20.42 9.50
N ASN A 139 16.39 20.67 8.24
CA ASN A 139 16.03 21.99 7.72
C ASN A 139 14.68 21.99 6.98
N GLU A 140 14.35 23.10 6.32
CA GLU A 140 13.09 23.32 5.60
C GLU A 140 12.66 22.15 4.69
N SER A 141 13.61 21.50 3.99
CA SER A 141 13.34 20.35 3.12
C SER A 141 12.71 19.15 3.85
N CYS A 142 12.93 19.06 5.16
CA CYS A 142 12.29 18.07 6.02
C CYS A 142 11.00 18.62 6.64
N PHE A 143 10.94 19.92 6.94
CA PHE A 143 9.83 20.55 7.65
C PHE A 143 8.56 20.56 6.84
N GLN A 144 8.68 20.78 5.52
CA GLN A 144 7.55 20.82 4.60
C GLN A 144 6.57 19.67 4.82
N CYS A 145 7.07 18.48 5.17
CA CYS A 145 6.25 17.30 5.42
C CYS A 145 6.15 16.88 6.90
N HIS A 146 7.00 17.39 7.80
CA HIS A 146 7.17 16.87 9.17
C HIS A 146 6.78 17.86 10.28
N THR A 147 6.49 19.12 9.96
CA THR A 147 6.13 20.16 10.93
C THR A 147 4.91 20.97 10.47
N THR A 148 4.50 21.93 11.28
CA THR A 148 3.40 22.87 10.98
C THR A 148 3.92 24.29 10.97
N GLY A 149 3.49 25.09 9.98
CA GLY A 149 3.87 26.49 9.85
C GLY A 149 5.37 26.66 9.57
N ASN A 150 5.94 25.84 8.68
CA ASN A 150 7.34 25.92 8.33
C ASN A 150 7.67 27.20 7.54
N SER A 151 8.87 27.72 7.74
CA SER A 151 9.45 28.83 6.98
C SER A 151 10.93 28.56 6.70
N PRO A 152 11.45 28.91 5.51
CA PRO A 152 12.88 28.83 5.24
C PRO A 152 13.71 29.83 6.06
N ASP A 153 13.06 30.87 6.60
CA ASP A 153 13.75 31.95 7.31
C ASP A 153 14.07 31.58 8.76
N GLY A 154 15.24 32.04 9.22
CA GLY A 154 15.69 31.92 10.60
C GLY A 154 16.24 30.53 10.95
N SER A 155 16.17 30.18 12.23
CA SER A 155 16.52 28.85 12.71
C SER A 155 15.68 28.47 13.93
N TRP A 156 15.13 27.26 13.91
CA TRP A 156 14.49 26.62 15.06
C TRP A 156 15.51 26.19 16.12
N ASN A 157 16.79 26.15 15.77
CA ASN A 157 17.88 25.72 16.64
C ASN A 157 18.83 26.91 16.93
N ALA A 158 19.18 27.11 18.21
CA ALA A 158 20.05 28.21 18.61
C ALA A 158 21.54 28.00 18.28
N GLN A 159 21.98 26.75 18.05
CA GLN A 159 23.38 26.40 17.80
C GLN A 159 23.74 26.47 16.32
N THR A 160 22.78 26.23 15.44
CA THR A 160 22.99 26.15 14.00
C THR A 160 22.08 27.14 13.29
N ALA A 161 22.66 28.06 12.53
CA ALA A 161 21.94 29.04 11.73
C ALA A 161 21.27 28.40 10.50
N ASP A 162 20.33 29.13 9.90
CA ASP A 162 19.76 28.83 8.57
C ASP A 162 19.10 27.45 8.43
N LEU A 163 18.53 26.93 9.52
CA LEU A 163 17.72 25.70 9.47
C LEU A 163 16.26 25.97 9.09
N GLY A 164 15.83 27.23 9.05
CA GLY A 164 14.42 27.60 8.95
C GLY A 164 13.69 27.46 10.28
N THR A 165 12.41 27.78 10.31
CA THR A 165 11.56 27.75 11.52
C THR A 165 10.29 26.95 11.28
N PHE A 166 9.59 26.62 12.36
CA PHE A 166 8.25 26.03 12.33
C PHE A 166 7.46 26.45 13.58
N SER A 167 6.14 26.44 13.51
CA SER A 167 5.25 26.78 14.62
C SER A 167 5.04 25.61 15.59
N GLU A 168 4.87 24.39 15.08
CA GLU A 168 4.72 23.18 15.91
C GLU A 168 5.42 21.95 15.30
N PRO A 169 5.96 21.04 16.14
CA PRO A 169 6.47 19.76 15.68
C PRO A 169 5.31 18.82 15.30
N GLY A 170 5.50 18.11 14.18
CA GLY A 170 4.48 17.26 13.58
C GLY A 170 3.50 18.04 12.68
N VAL A 171 2.71 17.30 11.93
CA VAL A 171 1.60 17.87 11.14
C VAL A 171 0.41 18.02 12.10
N ARG A 172 0.15 19.25 12.51
CA ARG A 172 -0.92 19.65 13.45
C ARG A 172 -2.11 20.23 12.69
N CYS A 173 -3.13 20.68 13.42
CA CYS A 173 -4.39 21.16 12.85
C CYS A 173 -4.17 22.21 11.75
N GLU A 174 -3.34 23.22 12.04
CA GLU A 174 -3.03 24.31 11.12
C GLU A 174 -2.08 23.87 9.98
N GLY A 175 -1.46 22.69 10.09
CA GLY A 175 -0.68 22.07 9.01
C GLY A 175 -1.55 21.71 7.82
N CYS A 176 -2.83 21.36 8.05
CA CYS A 176 -3.80 21.16 6.98
C CYS A 176 -4.66 22.41 6.76
N HIS A 177 -5.20 22.98 7.85
CA HIS A 177 -6.20 24.03 7.79
C HIS A 177 -5.64 25.44 7.54
N GLY A 178 -4.33 25.64 7.63
CA GLY A 178 -3.68 26.96 7.59
C GLY A 178 -3.73 27.68 8.95
N PRO A 179 -3.09 28.86 9.05
CA PRO A 179 -3.08 29.68 10.26
C PRO A 179 -4.51 30.06 10.68
N GLY A 180 -4.81 30.00 11.98
CA GLY A 180 -6.17 30.08 12.49
C GLY A 180 -6.50 31.30 13.36
N SER A 181 -5.63 32.29 13.46
CA SER A 181 -5.81 33.46 14.35
C SER A 181 -7.15 34.19 14.19
N ASP A 182 -7.59 34.48 12.97
CA ASP A 182 -8.90 35.14 12.75
C ASP A 182 -10.08 34.22 13.09
N HIS A 183 -9.94 32.91 12.82
CA HIS A 183 -10.96 31.94 13.19
C HIS A 183 -11.11 31.86 14.71
N VAL A 184 -10.00 31.85 15.45
CA VAL A 184 -10.04 31.86 16.92
C VAL A 184 -10.66 33.15 17.45
N ALA A 185 -10.40 34.29 16.81
CA ALA A 185 -10.96 35.58 17.22
C ALA A 185 -12.47 35.68 16.95
N ASN A 186 -12.99 35.00 15.92
CA ASN A 186 -14.42 34.94 15.61
C ASN A 186 -14.85 33.54 15.10
N PRO A 187 -14.99 32.53 15.97
CA PRO A 187 -15.19 31.14 15.55
C PRO A 187 -16.50 30.88 14.80
N SER A 188 -17.51 31.71 15.07
CA SER A 188 -18.83 31.59 14.44
C SER A 188 -18.91 32.29 13.08
N GLY A 189 -18.17 33.38 12.89
CA GLY A 189 -18.25 34.22 11.69
C GLY A 189 -17.08 34.06 10.71
N VAL A 190 -15.93 33.58 11.18
CA VAL A 190 -14.74 33.33 10.35
C VAL A 190 -14.49 31.84 10.30
N LYS A 191 -14.12 31.33 9.14
CA LYS A 191 -13.71 29.94 8.98
C LYS A 191 -12.21 29.84 8.73
N LEU A 192 -11.64 28.65 8.93
CA LEU A 192 -10.23 28.41 8.64
C LEU A 192 -9.91 28.59 7.15
N PRO A 193 -8.67 28.98 6.80
CA PRO A 193 -8.27 29.20 5.41
C PRO A 193 -8.55 28.01 4.48
N ASN A 194 -8.29 26.78 4.95
CA ASN A 194 -8.53 25.56 4.18
C ASN A 194 -9.60 24.70 4.88
N GLN A 195 -10.68 24.35 4.18
CA GLN A 195 -11.77 23.52 4.69
C GLN A 195 -12.41 22.66 3.59
N GLY A 196 -13.07 21.57 3.99
CA GLY A 196 -13.94 20.80 3.08
C GLY A 196 -13.21 20.40 1.80
N ARG A 197 -13.73 20.81 0.64
CA ARG A 197 -13.10 20.54 -0.68
C ARG A 197 -11.78 21.28 -0.89
N ASP A 198 -11.48 22.34 -0.14
CA ASP A 198 -10.23 23.10 -0.20
C ASP A 198 -9.06 22.35 0.46
N LEU A 199 -9.35 21.30 1.26
CA LEU A 199 -8.44 20.17 1.47
C LEU A 199 -8.40 19.31 0.19
N THR A 200 -8.10 19.97 -0.93
CA THR A 200 -8.01 19.40 -2.27
C THR A 200 -6.93 18.32 -2.30
N HIS A 201 -6.95 17.50 -3.35
CA HIS A 201 -5.89 16.52 -3.64
C HIS A 201 -4.49 17.17 -3.48
N GLU A 202 -4.37 18.41 -3.95
CA GLU A 202 -3.19 19.25 -3.86
C GLU A 202 -2.67 19.45 -2.44
N ARG A 203 -3.54 19.70 -1.44
CA ARG A 203 -3.08 19.90 -0.06
C ARG A 203 -2.40 18.66 0.51
N CYS A 204 -2.94 17.48 0.20
CA CYS A 204 -2.30 16.21 0.57
C CYS A 204 -0.96 16.05 -0.16
N GLY A 205 -0.91 16.47 -1.43
CA GLY A 205 0.27 16.56 -2.27
C GLY A 205 1.28 17.65 -1.87
N ASP A 206 1.11 18.37 -0.76
CA ASP A 206 2.24 19.11 -0.17
C ASP A 206 3.27 18.14 0.43
N CYS A 207 2.78 17.02 0.99
CA CYS A 207 3.60 16.09 1.75
C CYS A 207 3.64 14.68 1.16
N HIS A 208 2.51 14.21 0.61
CA HIS A 208 2.36 12.87 0.04
C HIS A 208 2.76 12.82 -1.44
N GLN A 209 3.84 13.51 -1.78
CA GLN A 209 4.49 13.42 -3.08
C GLN A 209 6.01 13.42 -2.96
N ARG A 210 6.67 13.08 -4.07
CA ARG A 210 8.07 13.41 -4.31
C ARG A 210 8.29 13.85 -5.75
N GLY A 211 9.17 14.82 -5.93
CA GLY A 211 9.47 15.38 -7.25
C GLY A 211 8.37 16.29 -7.81
N GLY A 212 7.40 16.68 -6.97
CA GLY A 212 6.29 17.57 -7.29
C GLY A 212 4.97 16.83 -7.43
N ARG A 213 3.90 17.62 -7.49
CA ARG A 213 2.51 17.18 -7.71
C ARG A 213 2.29 16.76 -9.17
N THR A 214 2.90 15.64 -9.57
CA THR A 214 2.85 15.10 -10.94
C THR A 214 2.41 13.63 -10.91
N ASN A 215 2.32 12.96 -12.06
CA ASN A 215 2.14 11.49 -12.12
C ASN A 215 3.48 10.72 -12.19
N ALA A 216 4.63 11.38 -12.09
CA ALA A 216 5.91 10.70 -12.02
C ALA A 216 6.08 10.08 -10.62
N ILE A 217 6.29 8.77 -10.53
CA ILE A 217 6.35 8.04 -9.25
C ILE A 217 7.78 7.56 -9.01
N PRO A 218 8.57 8.24 -8.14
CA PRO A 218 9.91 7.80 -7.80
C PRO A 218 9.97 6.41 -7.16
N ALA A 219 10.93 5.62 -7.61
CA ALA A 219 11.22 4.27 -7.15
C ALA A 219 12.68 4.13 -6.74
N SER A 220 12.99 3.10 -5.95
CA SER A 220 14.36 2.69 -5.64
C SER A 220 14.39 1.31 -5.01
N GLY A 221 15.38 0.50 -5.43
CA GLY A 221 15.60 -0.82 -4.85
C GLY A 221 14.44 -1.78 -5.10
N GLY A 222 13.74 -1.64 -6.23
CA GLY A 222 12.61 -2.50 -6.62
C GLY A 222 11.30 -2.21 -5.90
N TYR A 223 11.12 -1.01 -5.32
CA TYR A 223 9.89 -0.57 -4.67
C TYR A 223 9.60 0.89 -5.02
N ILE A 224 8.32 1.28 -4.98
CA ILE A 224 7.93 2.69 -4.93
C ILE A 224 8.47 3.29 -3.63
N LYS A 225 8.99 4.53 -3.68
CA LYS A 225 9.42 5.21 -2.46
C LYS A 225 8.21 5.53 -1.58
N HIS A 226 8.39 5.66 -0.27
CA HIS A 226 7.31 6.17 0.58
C HIS A 226 6.92 7.62 0.27
N HIS A 227 5.65 7.93 0.57
CA HIS A 227 5.01 9.23 0.39
C HIS A 227 4.73 9.62 -1.08
N GLU A 228 4.50 8.66 -1.97
CA GLU A 228 4.18 8.94 -3.39
C GLU A 228 2.69 8.82 -3.70
N GLN A 229 1.81 8.73 -2.68
CA GLN A 229 0.40 8.40 -2.91
C GLN A 229 -0.31 9.41 -3.81
N PHE A 230 0.10 10.69 -3.77
CA PHE A 230 -0.37 11.69 -4.73
C PHE A 230 0.06 11.32 -6.15
N ASN A 231 1.34 11.04 -6.37
CA ASN A 231 1.87 10.68 -7.68
C ASN A 231 1.21 9.41 -8.23
N GLU A 232 1.04 8.40 -7.37
CA GLU A 232 0.35 7.15 -7.67
C GLU A 232 -1.12 7.37 -8.07
N MET A 233 -1.84 8.20 -7.32
CA MET A 233 -3.23 8.57 -7.64
C MET A 233 -3.31 9.28 -8.99
N MET A 234 -2.41 10.22 -9.28
CA MET A 234 -2.35 10.95 -10.54
C MET A 234 -1.99 10.05 -11.74
N ALA A 235 -1.28 8.95 -11.51
CA ALA A 235 -1.02 7.90 -12.50
C ALA A 235 -2.14 6.82 -12.55
N SER A 236 -3.32 7.12 -12.02
CA SER A 236 -4.47 6.21 -12.02
C SER A 236 -5.71 6.88 -12.61
N LYS A 237 -6.67 6.07 -13.06
CA LYS A 237 -7.97 6.60 -13.53
C LYS A 237 -8.74 7.36 -12.45
N HIS A 238 -8.47 7.09 -11.17
CA HIS A 238 -9.10 7.80 -10.05
C HIS A 238 -8.53 9.22 -9.85
N GLY A 239 -7.31 9.51 -10.30
CA GLY A 239 -6.66 10.82 -10.11
C GLY A 239 -7.35 11.99 -10.82
N THR A 240 -8.23 11.71 -11.78
CA THR A 240 -8.95 12.75 -12.54
C THR A 240 -10.32 13.10 -11.94
N GLY A 241 -10.81 12.36 -10.93
CA GLY A 241 -12.17 12.53 -10.43
C GLY A 241 -12.38 12.31 -8.93
N LEU A 242 -11.41 11.71 -8.22
CA LEU A 242 -11.49 11.46 -6.79
C LEU A 242 -10.40 12.23 -6.03
N LEU A 243 -10.71 12.60 -4.80
CA LEU A 243 -9.77 13.24 -3.87
C LEU A 243 -9.33 12.23 -2.81
N CYS A 244 -8.25 12.52 -2.08
CA CYS A 244 -7.81 11.69 -0.95
C CYS A 244 -8.94 11.56 0.10
N GLY A 245 -9.59 12.70 0.41
CA GLY A 245 -10.74 12.77 1.32
C GLY A 245 -12.02 12.13 0.79
N THR A 246 -12.05 11.64 -0.46
CA THR A 246 -13.17 10.83 -0.95
C THR A 246 -13.22 9.47 -0.26
N CYS A 247 -12.05 8.90 0.03
CA CYS A 247 -11.94 7.58 0.64
C CYS A 247 -11.46 7.63 2.09
N HIS A 248 -10.71 8.67 2.47
CA HIS A 248 -10.11 8.78 3.80
C HIS A 248 -10.79 9.85 4.66
N ASP A 249 -11.16 9.48 5.89
CA ASP A 249 -11.31 10.46 6.97
C ASP A 249 -9.91 10.79 7.52
N THR A 250 -9.52 12.05 7.38
CA THR A 250 -8.19 12.54 7.77
C THR A 250 -8.01 12.69 9.28
N HIS A 251 -9.09 12.59 10.06
CA HIS A 251 -9.03 12.66 11.52
C HIS A 251 -8.99 11.30 12.20
N ILE A 252 -9.30 10.21 11.48
CA ILE A 252 -9.34 8.87 12.06
C ILE A 252 -8.06 8.10 11.73
N ALA A 253 -7.57 7.31 12.69
CA ALA A 253 -6.36 6.51 12.54
C ALA A 253 -6.48 5.47 11.42
N GLY A 254 -5.82 5.72 10.28
CA GLY A 254 -5.67 4.71 9.22
C GLY A 254 -4.57 3.68 9.51
N ARG A 255 -3.56 4.07 10.29
CA ARG A 255 -2.53 3.19 10.84
C ARG A 255 -2.88 2.94 12.31
N TYR A 256 -3.04 1.67 12.69
CA TYR A 256 -3.63 1.23 13.97
C TYR A 256 -5.13 1.55 14.07
N PRO A 257 -5.97 1.01 13.16
CA PRO A 257 -7.41 1.26 13.15
C PRO A 257 -8.11 0.84 14.46
N GLU A 258 -7.51 -0.07 15.22
CA GLU A 258 -8.01 -0.53 16.52
C GLU A 258 -7.94 0.57 17.60
N ALA A 259 -7.16 1.63 17.39
CA ALA A 259 -7.12 2.78 18.28
C ALA A 259 -8.33 3.71 18.09
N ALA A 260 -9.00 3.65 16.94
CA ALA A 260 -10.15 4.51 16.65
C ALA A 260 -11.31 4.23 17.60
N GLY A 261 -12.11 5.25 17.88
CA GLY A 261 -13.35 5.10 18.65
C GLY A 261 -14.30 4.05 18.05
N GLU A 262 -15.17 3.47 18.88
CA GLU A 262 -16.08 2.40 18.47
C GLU A 262 -16.93 2.81 17.25
N GLY A 263 -16.91 1.97 16.21
CA GLY A 263 -17.65 2.21 14.96
C GLY A 263 -17.02 3.22 14.00
N LEU A 264 -15.94 3.91 14.40
CA LEU A 264 -15.23 4.84 13.53
C LEU A 264 -14.27 4.09 12.60
N LYS A 265 -14.16 4.59 11.36
CA LYS A 265 -13.27 4.03 10.34
C LYS A 265 -12.60 5.14 9.56
N ALA A 266 -11.29 4.99 9.36
CA ALA A 266 -10.54 5.90 8.51
C ALA A 266 -10.93 5.78 7.03
N ILE A 267 -11.47 4.64 6.60
CA ILE A 267 -11.98 4.46 5.25
C ILE A 267 -13.48 4.73 5.25
N THR A 268 -13.90 5.76 4.53
CA THR A 268 -15.29 6.22 4.45
C THR A 268 -16.01 5.69 3.21
N LYS A 269 -15.27 5.20 2.22
CA LYS A 269 -15.80 4.74 0.94
C LYS A 269 -15.14 3.43 0.52
N GLU A 270 -15.94 2.37 0.47
CA GLU A 270 -15.51 1.06 0.00
C GLU A 270 -15.52 0.97 -1.53
N CYS A 271 -14.60 0.19 -2.11
CA CYS A 271 -14.50 0.00 -3.56
C CYS A 271 -15.80 -0.52 -4.17
N SER A 272 -16.45 -1.48 -3.49
CA SER A 272 -17.71 -2.10 -3.92
C SER A 272 -18.88 -1.14 -4.04
N SER A 273 -18.80 0.04 -3.40
CA SER A 273 -19.84 1.08 -3.53
C SER A 273 -19.86 1.77 -4.89
N CYS A 274 -18.75 1.68 -5.66
CA CYS A 274 -18.65 2.17 -7.04
C CYS A 274 -18.41 1.03 -8.05
N HIS A 275 -17.86 -0.11 -7.59
CA HIS A 275 -17.57 -1.29 -8.40
C HIS A 275 -18.37 -2.53 -7.92
N PRO A 276 -19.72 -2.47 -7.88
CA PRO A 276 -20.54 -3.54 -7.30
C PRO A 276 -20.45 -4.87 -8.07
N ASP A 277 -20.09 -4.82 -9.35
CA ASP A 277 -19.98 -5.99 -10.23
C ASP A 277 -18.61 -6.70 -10.13
N HIS A 278 -17.67 -6.16 -9.35
CA HIS A 278 -16.33 -6.72 -9.21
C HIS A 278 -16.29 -7.67 -8.02
N LYS A 279 -16.59 -8.94 -8.29
CA LYS A 279 -16.58 -10.03 -7.32
C LYS A 279 -15.52 -11.06 -7.69
N ILE A 280 -15.11 -11.88 -6.72
CA ILE A 280 -14.21 -13.01 -6.97
C ILE A 280 -14.98 -14.31 -6.78
N TYR A 281 -14.96 -15.17 -7.79
CA TYR A 281 -15.56 -16.49 -7.74
C TYR A 281 -14.47 -17.56 -7.78
N VAL A 282 -14.54 -18.54 -6.89
CA VAL A 282 -13.67 -19.74 -6.91
C VAL A 282 -14.58 -20.96 -7.02
N ASN A 283 -14.43 -21.73 -8.10
CA ASN A 283 -15.30 -22.86 -8.44
C ASN A 283 -16.80 -22.50 -8.43
N GLY A 284 -17.12 -21.31 -8.94
CA GLY A 284 -18.49 -20.79 -8.98
C GLY A 284 -19.03 -20.27 -7.64
N MET A 285 -18.25 -20.33 -6.56
CA MET A 285 -18.63 -19.77 -5.26
C MET A 285 -17.98 -18.41 -5.04
N GLU A 286 -18.77 -17.40 -4.68
CA GLU A 286 -18.27 -16.08 -4.31
C GLU A 286 -17.32 -16.19 -3.11
N LYS A 287 -16.18 -15.51 -3.18
CA LYS A 287 -15.21 -15.39 -2.10
C LYS A 287 -15.13 -13.93 -1.67
N ASN A 288 -15.23 -13.72 -0.36
CA ASN A 288 -15.02 -12.43 0.24
C ASN A 288 -13.51 -12.21 0.39
N ILE A 289 -12.93 -11.50 -0.57
CA ILE A 289 -11.52 -11.09 -0.58
C ILE A 289 -11.52 -9.57 -0.65
N ASP A 290 -10.74 -8.92 0.20
CA ASP A 290 -10.70 -7.47 0.24
C ASP A 290 -10.01 -6.94 -1.02
N CYS A 291 -10.64 -5.97 -1.70
CA CYS A 291 -10.13 -5.43 -2.96
C CYS A 291 -8.68 -4.92 -2.83
N ILE A 292 -8.36 -4.38 -1.65
CA ILE A 292 -7.07 -3.80 -1.29
C ILE A 292 -5.95 -4.83 -1.13
N ASP A 293 -6.26 -6.13 -1.11
CA ASP A 293 -5.23 -7.17 -1.03
C ASP A 293 -4.48 -7.31 -2.35
N CYS A 294 -5.18 -7.12 -3.47
CA CYS A 294 -4.59 -7.17 -4.81
C CYS A 294 -4.39 -5.77 -5.41
N HIS A 295 -5.39 -4.89 -5.31
CA HIS A 295 -5.38 -3.58 -5.96
C HIS A 295 -4.67 -2.48 -5.16
N MET A 296 -4.33 -2.74 -3.90
CA MET A 296 -3.53 -1.85 -3.06
C MET A 296 -2.49 -2.68 -2.27
N SER A 297 -1.83 -3.59 -2.98
CA SER A 297 -0.78 -4.43 -2.40
C SER A 297 0.38 -3.58 -1.87
N MET A 298 1.22 -4.16 -1.02
CA MET A 298 2.36 -3.45 -0.44
C MET A 298 3.49 -3.33 -1.47
N ALA A 299 3.35 -2.43 -2.45
CA ALA A 299 4.39 -2.18 -3.46
C ALA A 299 5.30 -0.99 -3.12
N SER A 300 4.99 -0.26 -2.04
CA SER A 300 5.75 0.92 -1.61
C SER A 300 6.55 0.61 -0.34
N LYS A 301 7.76 1.19 -0.25
CA LYS A 301 8.69 1.00 0.86
C LYS A 301 8.99 2.30 1.61
N SER A 302 8.64 2.31 2.88
CA SER A 302 9.03 3.28 3.89
C SER A 302 10.26 2.83 4.65
N ALA A 303 10.21 1.68 5.30
CA ALA A 303 11.25 1.15 6.17
C ALA A 303 11.75 -0.22 5.72
N VAL A 304 10.82 -1.14 5.44
CA VAL A 304 11.11 -2.54 5.16
C VAL A 304 10.55 -2.94 3.81
N GLY A 305 11.38 -3.64 3.03
CA GLY A 305 10.96 -4.38 1.86
C GLY A 305 11.54 -5.78 1.95
N LYS A 306 10.72 -6.79 1.65
CA LYS A 306 11.09 -8.20 1.69
C LYS A 306 10.62 -8.92 0.45
N GLN A 307 11.38 -9.96 0.11
CA GLN A 307 10.98 -10.96 -0.85
C GLN A 307 10.31 -12.12 -0.08
N LYS A 308 9.15 -12.55 -0.54
CA LYS A 308 8.33 -13.63 0.02
C LYS A 308 8.24 -14.77 -0.99
N GLY A 309 9.24 -15.66 -0.99
CA GLY A 309 9.41 -16.66 -2.05
C GLY A 309 9.59 -15.97 -3.40
N ASN A 310 8.65 -16.19 -4.32
CA ASN A 310 8.63 -15.51 -5.62
C ASN A 310 7.90 -14.15 -5.59
N GLY A 311 7.27 -13.76 -4.48
CA GLY A 311 6.58 -12.48 -4.33
C GLY A 311 7.41 -11.39 -3.65
N TRP A 312 6.90 -10.17 -3.69
CA TRP A 312 7.55 -8.99 -3.13
C TRP A 312 6.57 -8.18 -2.29
N GLU A 313 7.05 -7.68 -1.15
CA GLU A 313 6.23 -6.93 -0.20
C GLU A 313 7.05 -5.80 0.42
N GLY A 314 6.58 -4.57 0.26
CA GLY A 314 7.00 -3.40 1.03
C GLY A 314 6.24 -3.31 2.35
N ASP A 315 6.05 -2.10 2.86
CA ASP A 315 5.36 -1.83 4.12
C ASP A 315 4.33 -0.70 4.03
N VAL A 316 4.06 -0.22 2.81
CA VAL A 316 3.03 0.78 2.50
C VAL A 316 2.21 0.32 1.30
N LYS A 317 0.89 0.40 1.43
CA LYS A 317 -0.07 0.08 0.36
C LYS A 317 0.07 1.07 -0.80
N THR A 318 0.16 0.55 -2.01
CA THR A 318 0.14 1.36 -3.23
C THR A 318 -1.25 1.94 -3.49
N HIS A 319 -1.30 3.10 -4.13
CA HIS A 319 -2.50 3.72 -4.68
C HIS A 319 -2.54 3.58 -6.22
N ILE A 320 -1.76 2.65 -6.78
CA ILE A 320 -1.88 2.19 -8.16
C ILE A 320 -2.87 1.03 -8.19
N PHE A 321 -4.11 1.30 -8.62
CA PHE A 321 -5.17 0.29 -8.60
C PHE A 321 -5.12 -0.70 -9.76
N LYS A 322 -4.51 -0.33 -10.89
CA LYS A 322 -4.42 -1.19 -12.08
C LYS A 322 -3.39 -2.29 -11.83
N ILE A 323 -3.73 -3.52 -12.17
CA ILE A 323 -2.81 -4.67 -12.10
C ILE A 323 -2.37 -4.99 -13.53
N ASN A 324 -1.07 -5.12 -13.75
CA ASN A 324 -0.51 -5.69 -14.97
C ASN A 324 -0.70 -7.21 -14.91
N THR A 325 -1.52 -7.74 -15.83
CA THR A 325 -1.88 -9.17 -15.86
C THR A 325 -0.90 -10.03 -16.66
N ASP A 326 0.12 -9.43 -17.28
CA ASP A 326 1.09 -10.16 -18.09
C ASP A 326 2.06 -10.96 -17.21
N ALA A 327 2.62 -12.04 -17.77
CA ALA A 327 3.60 -12.89 -17.11
C ALA A 327 5.00 -12.23 -17.08
N VAL A 328 5.10 -11.10 -16.41
CA VAL A 328 6.33 -10.31 -16.25
C VAL A 328 6.70 -10.18 -14.78
N THR A 329 8.00 -10.12 -14.49
CA THR A 329 8.51 -9.93 -13.13
C THR A 329 8.32 -8.49 -12.67
N LYS A 330 8.56 -8.23 -11.38
CA LYS A 330 8.49 -6.89 -10.78
C LYS A 330 9.29 -5.82 -11.51
N ASP A 331 10.36 -6.20 -12.22
CA ASP A 331 11.24 -5.25 -12.87
C ASP A 331 10.52 -4.50 -14.00
N ALA A 332 9.51 -5.13 -14.62
CA ALA A 332 8.64 -4.50 -15.61
C ALA A 332 7.75 -3.39 -15.03
N MET A 333 7.61 -3.30 -13.70
CA MET A 333 6.91 -2.20 -13.03
C MET A 333 7.72 -0.90 -13.07
N PHE A 334 9.03 -0.98 -13.24
CA PHE A 334 9.94 0.16 -13.08
C PHE A 334 10.59 0.55 -14.42
N THR A 335 11.11 1.77 -14.48
CA THR A 335 11.99 2.21 -15.57
C THR A 335 13.26 1.35 -15.61
N GLU A 336 13.96 1.33 -16.75
CA GLU A 336 15.17 0.50 -16.94
C GLU A 336 16.26 0.78 -15.89
N ASP A 337 16.38 2.02 -15.44
CA ASP A 337 17.29 2.45 -14.37
C ASP A 337 16.76 2.21 -12.94
N GLY A 338 15.51 1.75 -12.81
CA GLY A 338 14.81 1.51 -11.55
C GLY A 338 14.50 2.77 -10.73
N SER A 339 14.62 3.96 -11.32
CA SER A 339 14.47 5.24 -10.61
C SER A 339 13.02 5.72 -10.49
N ALA A 340 12.10 5.18 -11.31
CA ALA A 340 10.68 5.48 -11.29
C ALA A 340 9.81 4.26 -11.66
N VAL A 341 8.51 4.33 -11.39
CA VAL A 341 7.51 3.40 -11.95
C VAL A 341 7.32 3.71 -13.44
N ALA A 342 7.29 2.67 -14.26
CA ALA A 342 7.00 2.79 -15.69
C ALA A 342 5.51 3.14 -15.91
N LEU A 343 5.27 4.12 -16.78
CA LEU A 343 3.93 4.55 -17.18
C LEU A 343 3.63 4.06 -18.60
N ASP A 344 2.36 3.73 -18.87
CA ASP A 344 1.89 3.46 -20.23
C ASP A 344 1.75 4.75 -21.05
N ASN A 345 1.35 4.62 -22.32
CA ASN A 345 1.19 5.77 -23.23
C ASN A 345 0.12 6.78 -22.77
N ASP A 346 -0.79 6.38 -21.87
CA ASP A 346 -1.81 7.24 -21.28
C ASP A 346 -1.33 7.87 -19.96
N GLY A 347 -0.07 7.62 -19.57
CA GLY A 347 0.51 8.13 -18.33
C GLY A 347 0.03 7.38 -17.09
N LEU A 348 -0.45 6.14 -17.23
CA LEU A 348 -0.99 5.32 -16.14
C LEU A 348 0.00 4.25 -15.70
N ALA A 349 0.05 4.00 -14.39
CA ALA A 349 0.88 2.96 -13.79
C ALA A 349 0.09 1.65 -13.59
N ALA A 350 0.80 0.54 -13.46
CA ALA A 350 0.21 -0.77 -13.12
C ALA A 350 1.14 -1.58 -12.20
N VAL A 351 0.54 -2.28 -11.23
CA VAL A 351 1.24 -3.16 -10.28
C VAL A 351 1.42 -4.55 -10.89
N THR A 352 2.61 -5.15 -10.80
CA THR A 352 2.85 -6.51 -11.32
C THR A 352 2.31 -7.61 -10.40
N LEU A 353 2.17 -8.82 -10.94
CA LEU A 353 1.64 -9.98 -10.21
C LEU A 353 2.54 -10.43 -9.06
N ASP A 354 3.83 -10.11 -9.08
CA ASP A 354 4.74 -10.39 -7.97
C ASP A 354 4.31 -9.70 -6.67
N PHE A 355 3.77 -8.49 -6.77
CA PHE A 355 3.22 -7.74 -5.64
C PHE A 355 1.76 -8.12 -5.36
N ALA A 356 0.94 -8.26 -6.40
CA ALA A 356 -0.50 -8.45 -6.24
C ALA A 356 -0.93 -9.89 -5.86
N CYS A 357 -0.15 -10.90 -6.26
CA CYS A 357 -0.51 -12.31 -6.08
C CYS A 357 0.53 -13.09 -5.29
N LEU A 358 1.81 -12.93 -5.64
CA LEU A 358 2.86 -13.84 -5.17
C LEU A 358 3.29 -13.58 -3.71
N GLY A 359 2.89 -12.46 -3.10
CA GLY A 359 3.05 -12.24 -1.65
C GLY A 359 2.34 -13.31 -0.80
N CYS A 360 1.20 -13.80 -1.27
CA CYS A 360 0.46 -14.93 -0.67
C CYS A 360 0.80 -16.26 -1.37
N HIS A 361 0.95 -16.25 -2.70
CA HIS A 361 1.24 -17.44 -3.51
C HIS A 361 2.74 -17.65 -3.76
N GLN A 362 3.51 -17.70 -2.66
CA GLN A 362 4.98 -17.56 -2.66
C GLN A 362 5.75 -18.66 -3.43
N SER A 363 5.15 -19.82 -3.65
CA SER A 363 5.75 -20.94 -4.41
C SER A 363 5.37 -20.94 -5.89
N LYS A 364 4.54 -19.99 -6.33
CA LYS A 364 4.08 -19.85 -7.72
C LYS A 364 4.89 -18.76 -8.42
N ASP A 365 4.85 -18.76 -9.75
CA ASP A 365 5.52 -17.74 -10.57
C ASP A 365 4.50 -16.82 -11.25
N VAL A 366 5.00 -15.78 -11.92
CA VAL A 366 4.16 -14.83 -12.66
C VAL A 366 3.43 -15.49 -13.83
N THR A 367 4.01 -16.56 -14.41
CA THR A 367 3.34 -17.38 -15.43
C THR A 367 2.07 -17.99 -14.86
N TRP A 368 2.15 -18.66 -13.70
CA TRP A 368 0.98 -19.21 -13.01
C TRP A 368 -0.04 -18.12 -12.67
N ALA A 369 0.39 -16.99 -12.10
CA ALA A 369 -0.52 -15.91 -11.71
C ALA A 369 -1.26 -15.32 -12.92
N SER A 370 -0.55 -15.14 -14.05
CA SER A 370 -1.11 -14.57 -15.27
C SER A 370 -2.26 -15.41 -15.86
N THR A 371 -2.28 -16.73 -15.61
CA THR A 371 -3.37 -17.62 -16.07
C THR A 371 -4.72 -17.30 -15.43
N TYR A 372 -4.73 -16.60 -14.28
CA TYR A 372 -5.94 -16.23 -13.56
C TYR A 372 -6.21 -14.73 -13.55
N ALA A 373 -5.17 -13.90 -13.65
CA ALA A 373 -5.28 -12.46 -13.39
C ALA A 373 -6.16 -11.72 -14.41
N LYS A 374 -6.06 -12.10 -15.69
CA LYS A 374 -6.84 -11.44 -16.75
C LYS A 374 -8.32 -11.78 -16.65
N ASP A 375 -9.14 -10.72 -16.58
CA ASP A 375 -10.60 -10.81 -16.49
C ASP A 375 -11.08 -11.67 -15.29
N ILE A 376 -10.32 -11.68 -14.19
CA ILE A 376 -10.57 -12.53 -13.02
C ILE A 376 -11.98 -12.37 -12.43
N HIS A 377 -12.52 -11.15 -12.46
CA HIS A 377 -13.86 -10.85 -11.96
C HIS A 377 -14.97 -11.45 -12.82
N THR A 378 -14.71 -11.63 -14.12
CA THR A 378 -15.67 -12.20 -15.08
C THR A 378 -15.54 -13.72 -15.17
N ASN A 379 -14.31 -14.20 -15.25
CA ASN A 379 -14.03 -15.62 -15.50
C ASN A 379 -14.08 -16.46 -14.22
N GLY A 380 -13.79 -15.85 -13.07
CA GLY A 380 -13.52 -16.55 -11.83
C GLY A 380 -12.30 -17.47 -11.91
N ILE A 381 -11.97 -18.09 -10.79
CA ILE A 381 -10.90 -19.07 -10.66
C ILE A 381 -11.55 -20.46 -10.66
N ARG A 382 -11.11 -21.32 -11.59
CA ARG A 382 -11.43 -22.76 -11.54
C ARG A 382 -10.18 -23.48 -11.06
N THR A 383 -10.17 -23.92 -9.81
CA THR A 383 -9.16 -24.89 -9.38
C THR A 383 -9.54 -26.21 -10.04
N MET A 384 -8.67 -26.81 -10.86
CA MET A 384 -8.90 -28.21 -11.20
C MET A 384 -9.05 -28.97 -9.88
N PRO A 385 -10.17 -29.68 -9.63
CA PRO A 385 -10.20 -30.59 -8.50
C PRO A 385 -9.02 -31.53 -8.66
N ASP A 386 -8.24 -31.72 -7.59
CA ASP A 386 -7.09 -32.61 -7.60
C ASP A 386 -7.47 -33.90 -8.34
N TYR A 387 -6.74 -34.25 -9.40
CA TYR A 387 -6.89 -35.57 -9.99
C TYR A 387 -6.44 -36.59 -8.96
N VAL A 388 -7.39 -37.13 -8.20
CA VAL A 388 -7.11 -38.02 -7.06
C VAL A 388 -6.66 -39.42 -7.50
N GLY A 389 -6.87 -39.75 -8.78
CA GLY A 389 -6.59 -41.07 -9.36
C GLY A 389 -7.51 -42.17 -8.82
N SER A 390 -7.66 -43.25 -9.58
CA SER A 390 -8.53 -44.38 -9.21
C SER A 390 -8.13 -45.03 -7.89
N GLN A 391 -6.84 -44.99 -7.51
CA GLN A 391 -6.35 -45.60 -6.27
C GLN A 391 -6.91 -44.92 -5.01
N ARG A 392 -7.16 -43.61 -5.05
CA ARG A 392 -7.80 -42.89 -3.95
C ARG A 392 -9.31 -43.09 -3.96
N CYS A 393 -9.93 -43.28 -5.12
CA CYS A 393 -11.32 -43.69 -5.21
C CYS A 393 -11.52 -45.09 -4.58
N LYS A 394 -10.56 -46.01 -4.75
CA LYS A 394 -10.57 -47.35 -4.14
C LYS A 394 -10.80 -47.30 -2.63
N THR A 395 -10.16 -46.38 -1.91
CA THR A 395 -10.24 -46.34 -0.44
C THR A 395 -11.66 -46.14 0.09
N CYS A 396 -12.57 -45.61 -0.74
CA CYS A 396 -13.98 -45.41 -0.38
C CYS A 396 -14.93 -46.34 -1.16
N HIS A 397 -14.55 -46.80 -2.35
CA HIS A 397 -15.41 -47.58 -3.25
C HIS A 397 -15.06 -49.07 -3.34
N ASP A 398 -14.13 -49.57 -2.53
CA ASP A 398 -13.76 -51.00 -2.46
C ASP A 398 -14.65 -51.78 -1.47
N ASN A 399 -15.98 -51.58 -1.58
CA ASN A 399 -16.99 -52.26 -0.80
C ASN A 399 -18.23 -52.52 -1.66
N VAL A 400 -19.03 -53.54 -1.31
CA VAL A 400 -20.31 -53.79 -1.96
C VAL A 400 -21.24 -52.60 -1.75
N ASN A 401 -21.64 -51.95 -2.84
CA ASN A 401 -22.52 -50.80 -2.78
C ASN A 401 -23.95 -51.26 -2.44
N ALA A 402 -24.55 -50.65 -1.42
CA ALA A 402 -25.88 -51.04 -0.92
C ALA A 402 -27.01 -50.85 -1.96
N ASN A 403 -26.84 -49.96 -2.94
CA ASN A 403 -27.85 -49.67 -3.95
C ASN A 403 -27.72 -50.58 -5.18
N THR A 404 -26.50 -51.00 -5.53
CA THR A 404 -26.26 -51.81 -6.74
C THR A 404 -26.00 -53.29 -6.45
N GLY A 405 -25.67 -53.66 -5.20
CA GLY A 405 -25.42 -55.03 -4.78
C GLY A 405 -24.07 -55.60 -5.21
N TYR A 406 -23.17 -54.79 -5.77
CA TYR A 406 -21.81 -55.21 -6.17
C TYR A 406 -20.74 -54.17 -5.77
N ASN A 407 -19.48 -54.61 -5.68
CA ASN A 407 -18.34 -53.73 -5.45
C ASN A 407 -18.03 -52.95 -6.73
N ILE A 408 -18.31 -51.64 -6.72
CA ILE A 408 -18.18 -50.78 -7.90
C ILE A 408 -16.73 -50.72 -8.39
N TYR A 409 -15.77 -50.67 -7.47
CA TYR A 409 -14.36 -50.62 -7.83
C TYR A 409 -13.92 -51.93 -8.49
N GLU A 410 -14.27 -53.08 -7.91
CA GLU A 410 -13.96 -54.40 -8.49
C GLU A 410 -14.58 -54.57 -9.88
N GLU A 411 -15.86 -54.24 -10.06
CA GLU A 411 -16.53 -54.36 -11.36
C GLU A 411 -15.94 -53.39 -12.40
N TYR A 412 -15.58 -52.17 -12.01
CA TYR A 412 -14.90 -51.23 -12.90
C TYR A 412 -13.52 -51.75 -13.34
N MET A 413 -12.75 -52.35 -12.43
CA MET A 413 -11.46 -52.99 -12.71
C MET A 413 -11.60 -54.24 -13.59
N LYS A 414 -12.80 -54.81 -13.75
CA LYS A 414 -13.08 -55.87 -14.74
C LYS A 414 -13.50 -55.31 -16.10
N THR A 415 -13.59 -53.99 -16.26
CA THR A 415 -13.80 -53.39 -17.58
C THR A 415 -12.47 -53.15 -18.29
N GLY A 416 -12.49 -52.98 -19.61
CA GLY A 416 -11.28 -52.64 -20.37
C GLY A 416 -10.81 -51.20 -20.21
N HIS A 417 -11.54 -50.35 -19.46
CA HIS A 417 -11.23 -48.92 -19.34
C HIS A 417 -9.88 -48.64 -18.65
N PRO A 418 -9.51 -49.30 -17.53
CA PRO A 418 -8.21 -49.11 -16.89
C PRO A 418 -7.03 -49.60 -17.75
N TYR A 419 -7.30 -50.46 -18.74
CA TYR A 419 -6.30 -51.20 -19.50
C TYR A 419 -6.15 -50.70 -20.94
N LYS A 420 -6.50 -49.44 -21.22
CA LYS A 420 -6.31 -48.85 -22.55
C LYS A 420 -4.84 -48.58 -22.89
N LEU A 421 -4.00 -48.39 -21.88
CA LEU A 421 -2.56 -48.22 -22.03
C LEU A 421 -1.87 -48.98 -20.89
N ASN A 422 -1.07 -49.98 -21.24
CA ASN A 422 -0.48 -50.89 -20.26
C ASN A 422 1.04 -50.87 -20.37
N ALA A 423 1.73 -50.62 -19.27
CA ALA A 423 3.18 -50.63 -19.26
C ALA A 423 3.73 -52.04 -19.54
N VAL A 424 4.76 -52.09 -20.38
CA VAL A 424 5.49 -53.30 -20.75
C VAL A 424 6.81 -53.28 -19.97
N ASN A 425 6.80 -53.83 -18.76
CA ASN A 425 7.98 -53.85 -17.91
C ASN A 425 8.90 -55.04 -18.27
N GLY A 426 9.31 -55.10 -19.54
CA GLY A 426 10.11 -56.20 -20.09
C GLY A 426 9.35 -57.52 -20.28
N GLY A 427 8.01 -57.49 -20.19
CA GLY A 427 7.15 -58.65 -20.35
C GLY A 427 5.71 -58.26 -20.71
N PRO A 428 4.84 -59.23 -21.04
CA PRO A 428 3.48 -58.97 -21.47
C PRO A 428 2.66 -58.23 -20.39
N PRO A 429 1.74 -57.34 -20.77
CA PRO A 429 0.79 -56.74 -19.84
C PRO A 429 -0.01 -57.79 -19.05
N THR A 430 -0.20 -57.54 -17.76
CA THR A 430 -1.02 -58.39 -16.89
C THR A 430 -2.42 -57.82 -16.71
N PHE A 431 -3.42 -58.70 -16.74
CA PHE A 431 -4.83 -58.34 -16.58
C PHE A 431 -5.46 -59.17 -15.44
N PRO A 432 -6.58 -58.73 -14.85
CA PRO A 432 -7.27 -59.50 -13.81
C PRO A 432 -7.63 -60.90 -14.28
N ALA A 433 -7.61 -61.85 -13.36
CA ALA A 433 -7.93 -63.24 -13.67
C ALA A 433 -9.31 -63.37 -14.34
N ASN A 434 -9.40 -64.24 -15.35
CA ASN A 434 -10.62 -64.55 -16.09
C ASN A 434 -11.25 -63.38 -16.86
N THR A 435 -10.49 -62.31 -17.15
CA THR A 435 -11.04 -61.14 -17.87
C THR A 435 -10.57 -60.99 -19.31
N SER A 436 -9.29 -61.25 -19.58
CA SER A 436 -8.70 -61.15 -20.92
C SER A 436 -7.59 -62.18 -21.04
N PRO A 437 -7.47 -62.88 -22.20
CA PRO A 437 -6.29 -63.70 -22.49
C PRO A 437 -5.02 -62.86 -22.69
N GLY A 438 -5.18 -61.54 -22.84
CA GLY A 438 -4.10 -60.58 -22.96
C GLY A 438 -3.35 -60.66 -24.29
N VAL A 439 -2.12 -60.18 -24.27
CA VAL A 439 -1.23 -60.14 -25.43
C VAL A 439 -0.07 -61.08 -25.14
N PRO A 440 -0.08 -62.32 -25.64
CA PRO A 440 0.83 -63.36 -25.17
C PRO A 440 2.27 -63.20 -25.69
N ALA A 441 2.46 -62.50 -26.80
CA ALA A 441 3.77 -62.31 -27.44
C ALA A 441 3.85 -60.92 -28.11
N PRO A 442 5.06 -60.34 -28.23
CA PRO A 442 5.27 -59.11 -28.98
C PRO A 442 5.18 -59.37 -30.49
N PRO A 443 5.19 -58.34 -31.35
CA PRO A 443 5.24 -58.50 -32.79
C PRO A 443 6.38 -59.45 -33.25
N PRO A 444 6.19 -60.26 -34.31
CA PRO A 444 7.21 -61.18 -34.78
C PRO A 444 8.55 -60.48 -35.07
N GLY A 445 9.65 -61.03 -34.57
CA GLY A 445 10.99 -60.48 -34.74
C GLY A 445 11.34 -59.35 -33.76
N THR A 446 10.53 -59.14 -32.72
CA THR A 446 10.80 -58.19 -31.64
C THR A 446 10.71 -58.86 -30.27
N GLU A 447 11.31 -58.24 -29.26
CA GLU A 447 11.28 -58.65 -27.87
C GLU A 447 10.50 -57.64 -27.01
N TRP A 448 9.92 -58.09 -25.89
CA TRP A 448 9.17 -57.20 -25.00
C TRP A 448 10.00 -56.05 -24.43
N SER A 449 11.31 -56.21 -24.33
CA SER A 449 12.22 -55.14 -23.90
C SER A 449 12.29 -53.96 -24.87
N GLU A 450 11.78 -54.10 -26.09
CA GLU A 450 11.76 -53.04 -27.11
C GLU A 450 10.55 -52.10 -26.97
N PHE A 451 9.56 -52.44 -26.14
CA PHE A 451 8.33 -51.66 -25.97
C PHE A 451 8.19 -51.15 -24.54
N VAL A 452 7.66 -49.93 -24.40
CA VAL A 452 7.39 -49.32 -23.09
C VAL A 452 5.91 -49.45 -22.72
N TYR A 453 5.01 -49.49 -23.71
CA TYR A 453 3.58 -49.63 -23.51
C TYR A 453 2.91 -50.48 -24.59
N VAL A 454 1.80 -51.14 -24.24
CA VAL A 454 0.80 -51.65 -25.19
C VAL A 454 -0.46 -50.81 -25.07
N ILE A 455 -0.93 -50.28 -26.20
CA ILE A 455 -2.24 -49.65 -26.31
C ILE A 455 -3.28 -50.73 -26.54
N GLY A 456 -4.20 -50.90 -25.58
CA GLY A 456 -5.21 -51.96 -25.59
C GLY A 456 -4.66 -53.31 -25.09
N GLY A 457 -5.09 -54.42 -25.69
CA GLY A 457 -4.74 -55.78 -25.23
C GLY A 457 -5.73 -56.40 -24.24
N TYR A 458 -6.71 -55.63 -23.76
CA TYR A 458 -7.86 -56.14 -23.02
C TYR A 458 -9.00 -56.54 -23.98
N GLY A 459 -9.05 -57.83 -24.34
CA GLY A 459 -10.15 -58.46 -25.08
C GLY A 459 -10.21 -58.28 -26.61
N TRP A 460 -9.62 -57.22 -27.19
CA TRP A 460 -9.81 -56.90 -28.63
C TRP A 460 -8.50 -56.72 -29.40
N LYS A 461 -8.01 -55.49 -29.47
CA LYS A 461 -6.85 -55.10 -30.28
C LYS A 461 -5.73 -54.63 -29.37
N ALA A 462 -4.51 -55.00 -29.74
CA ALA A 462 -3.29 -54.50 -29.13
C ALA A 462 -2.48 -53.74 -30.19
N ARG A 463 -1.84 -52.64 -29.78
CA ARG A 463 -0.84 -51.92 -30.56
C ARG A 463 0.37 -51.70 -29.65
N PHE A 464 1.56 -51.81 -30.20
CA PHE A 464 2.82 -51.77 -29.49
C PHE A 464 3.58 -50.51 -29.85
#